data_AF-A0A7W8GAD6-F1
#
_entry.id   AF-A0A7W8GAD6-F1
#
_cell.length_a   1.000
_cell.length_b   1.000
_cell.length_c   1.000
_cell.angle_alpha   90.00
_cell.angle_beta   90.00
_cell.angle_gamma   90.00
#
_symmetry.space_group_name_H-M   'P 1'
#
loop_
_entity.id
_entity.type
_entity.pdbx_description
1 polymer ?
#
loop_
_entity_poly.entity_id
_entity_poly.type
_entity_poly.pdbx_seq_one_letter_code
_entity_poly.pdbx_strand_id
1 'polypeptide(L)'
;MKRFFSTVFAVFVLSTALASAKTPLFLNPQAENGMISIKKSDLSKDAAFVNYKAGGITVQLIAVIADDGNYRLSFNTCQSCNPSPKAFFVQQGRKLVCQNCGNQFTMNDVGKSSYGCNPAQIPFTQTDNEFLVSTAVLEKAAPAFKRWQGRTN
;
A
#
# COMPACT_ATOMS: atom_id res chain seq x y z
N MET A 1 6.09 -71.64 -9.89
CA MET A 1 5.85 -71.04 -8.56
C MET A 1 5.79 -69.52 -8.73
N LYS A 2 4.69 -68.91 -8.29
CA LYS A 2 4.21 -67.58 -8.72
C LYS A 2 5.06 -66.45 -8.12
N ARG A 3 5.59 -65.56 -8.96
CA ARG A 3 6.28 -64.33 -8.54
C ARG A 3 5.23 -63.26 -8.23
N PHE A 4 5.08 -62.91 -6.96
CA PHE A 4 4.25 -61.79 -6.52
C PHE A 4 5.00 -60.47 -6.76
N PHE A 5 4.57 -59.69 -7.75
CA PHE A 5 4.94 -58.29 -7.87
C PHE A 5 3.96 -57.47 -7.01
N SER A 6 4.43 -56.97 -5.87
CA SER A 6 3.65 -56.08 -5.01
C SER A 6 3.86 -54.64 -5.47
N THR A 7 2.88 -54.09 -6.19
CA THR A 7 2.91 -52.70 -6.67
C THR A 7 2.46 -51.78 -5.53
N VAL A 8 3.41 -51.07 -4.92
CA VAL A 8 3.11 -50.03 -3.92
C VAL A 8 2.65 -48.77 -4.66
N PHE A 9 1.35 -48.48 -4.62
CA PHE A 9 0.79 -47.21 -5.08
C PHE A 9 0.97 -46.14 -3.99
N ALA A 10 2.01 -45.31 -4.12
CA ALA A 10 2.19 -44.14 -3.27
C ALA A 10 1.23 -43.04 -3.72
N VAL A 11 0.12 -42.87 -2.99
CA VAL A 11 -0.82 -41.74 -3.21
C VAL A 11 -0.23 -40.50 -2.55
N PHE A 12 0.45 -39.67 -3.34
CA PHE A 12 0.87 -38.33 -2.92
C PHE A 12 -0.37 -37.42 -2.83
N VAL A 13 -0.88 -37.23 -1.62
CA VAL A 13 -1.92 -36.23 -1.35
C VAL A 13 -1.24 -34.85 -1.43
N LEU A 14 -1.34 -34.21 -2.60
CA LEU A 14 -0.84 -32.86 -2.83
C LEU A 14 -1.74 -31.86 -2.09
N SER A 15 -1.47 -31.63 -0.80
CA SER A 15 -2.16 -30.64 0.00
C SER A 15 -1.78 -29.24 -0.48
N THR A 16 -2.54 -28.68 -1.42
CA THR A 16 -2.41 -27.28 -1.82
C THR A 16 -2.87 -26.40 -0.68
N ALA A 17 -1.94 -25.94 0.15
CA ALA A 17 -2.20 -24.87 1.10
C ALA A 17 -2.52 -23.60 0.30
N LEU A 18 -3.81 -23.26 0.18
CA LEU A 18 -4.24 -21.97 -0.32
C LEU A 18 -3.81 -20.92 0.72
N ALA A 19 -2.73 -20.21 0.42
CA ALA A 19 -2.36 -19.02 1.18
C ALA A 19 -3.51 -18.02 1.07
N SER A 20 -4.21 -17.76 2.19
CA SER A 20 -5.29 -16.78 2.24
C SER A 20 -4.70 -15.40 1.96
N ALA A 21 -5.06 -14.81 0.82
CA ALA A 21 -4.65 -13.45 0.49
C ALA A 21 -5.31 -12.47 1.47
N LYS A 22 -4.50 -11.80 2.28
CA LYS A 22 -4.99 -10.82 3.26
C LYS A 22 -5.66 -9.64 2.54
N THR A 23 -6.86 -9.28 2.99
CA THR A 23 -7.61 -8.14 2.45
C THR A 23 -6.87 -6.83 2.72
N PRO A 24 -6.64 -5.97 1.70
CA PRO A 24 -6.07 -4.64 1.91
C PRO A 24 -6.96 -3.76 2.78
N LEU A 25 -6.37 -2.95 3.65
CA LEU A 25 -7.09 -1.98 4.48
C LEU A 25 -7.20 -0.65 3.75
N PHE A 26 -8.42 -0.16 3.57
CA PHE A 26 -8.70 1.18 3.04
C PHE A 26 -9.31 2.06 4.13
N LEU A 27 -8.74 3.24 4.35
CA LEU A 27 -9.23 4.24 5.31
C LEU A 27 -9.77 5.46 4.54
N ASN A 28 -10.90 6.00 4.99
CA ASN A 28 -11.54 7.16 4.36
C ASN A 28 -11.85 8.22 5.44
N PRO A 29 -10.82 8.83 6.06
CA PRO A 29 -11.02 9.82 7.11
C PRO A 29 -11.76 11.04 6.57
N GLN A 30 -12.62 11.63 7.42
CA GLN A 30 -13.21 12.93 7.13
C GLN A 30 -12.15 14.02 7.31
N ALA A 31 -12.27 15.08 6.52
CA ALA A 31 -11.43 16.26 6.70
C ALA A 31 -12.08 17.21 7.71
N GLU A 32 -11.32 17.60 8.71
CA GLU A 32 -11.74 18.53 9.75
C GLU A 32 -10.66 19.60 9.91
N ASN A 33 -11.07 20.88 9.93
CA ASN A 33 -10.16 22.02 10.08
C ASN A 33 -8.96 22.02 9.11
N GLY A 34 -9.17 21.56 7.86
CA GLY A 34 -8.11 21.51 6.84
C GLY A 34 -7.09 20.38 7.02
N MET A 35 -7.40 19.38 7.85
CA MET A 35 -6.55 18.22 8.11
C MET A 35 -7.35 16.93 7.94
N ILE A 36 -6.69 15.84 7.54
CA ILE A 36 -7.16 14.47 7.81
C ILE A 36 -6.36 13.88 8.96
N SER A 37 -7.02 13.09 9.81
CA SER A 37 -6.38 12.32 10.87
C SER A 37 -6.28 10.83 10.49
N ILE A 38 -5.13 10.22 10.77
CA ILE A 38 -4.88 8.79 10.63
C ILE A 38 -4.43 8.26 12.00
N LYS A 39 -5.27 7.43 12.63
CA LYS A 39 -4.97 6.86 13.95
C LYS A 39 -3.86 5.82 13.84
N LYS A 40 -2.88 5.88 14.73
CA LYS A 40 -1.81 4.87 14.80
C LYS A 40 -2.34 3.48 15.14
N SER A 41 -3.44 3.40 15.90
CA SER A 41 -4.12 2.13 16.24
C SER A 41 -4.64 1.38 15.02
N ASP A 42 -4.89 2.07 13.91
CA ASP A 42 -5.39 1.47 12.67
C ASP A 42 -4.25 0.92 11.80
N LEU A 43 -3.00 1.22 12.17
CA LEU A 43 -1.82 0.88 11.38
C LEU A 43 -1.16 -0.40 11.90
N SER A 44 -0.55 -1.13 10.96
CA SER A 44 0.14 -2.37 11.25
C SER A 44 1.37 -2.51 10.37
N LYS A 45 2.02 -3.69 10.41
CA LYS A 45 3.07 -4.04 9.46
C LYS A 45 2.58 -4.15 8.01
N ASP A 46 1.28 -4.26 7.79
CA ASP A 46 0.65 -4.18 6.47
C ASP A 46 0.14 -2.77 6.21
N ALA A 47 0.22 -2.35 4.95
CA ALA A 47 -0.13 -1.01 4.51
C ALA A 47 -1.64 -0.76 4.64
N ALA A 48 -1.96 0.38 5.25
CA ALA A 48 -3.25 1.03 5.12
C ALA A 48 -3.21 2.01 3.95
N PHE A 49 -4.21 1.95 3.08
CA PHE A 49 -4.38 2.85 1.95
C PHE A 49 -5.41 3.93 2.30
N VAL A 50 -4.95 5.16 2.55
CA VAL A 50 -5.78 6.25 3.06
C VAL A 50 -6.25 7.12 1.89
N ASN A 51 -7.56 7.16 1.66
CA ASN A 51 -8.16 7.93 0.58
C ASN A 51 -8.59 9.32 1.06
N TYR A 52 -8.34 10.31 0.21
CA TYR A 52 -8.89 11.65 0.31
C TYR A 52 -9.46 12.08 -1.05
N LYS A 53 -10.58 12.81 -1.05
CA LYS A 53 -11.23 13.32 -2.27
C LYS A 53 -10.91 14.80 -2.46
N ALA A 54 -9.96 15.07 -3.35
CA ALA A 54 -9.54 16.40 -3.76
C ALA A 54 -10.32 16.83 -5.01
N GLY A 55 -11.40 17.60 -4.85
CA GLY A 55 -12.23 18.04 -5.97
C GLY A 55 -12.74 16.90 -6.88
N GLY A 56 -13.08 15.75 -6.28
CA GLY A 56 -13.51 14.54 -6.99
C GLY A 56 -12.39 13.58 -7.40
N ILE A 57 -11.12 14.01 -7.41
CA ILE A 57 -9.95 13.17 -7.64
C ILE A 57 -9.59 12.43 -6.34
N THR A 58 -9.43 11.11 -6.39
CA THR A 58 -8.88 10.37 -5.25
C THR A 58 -7.37 10.61 -5.17
N VAL A 59 -6.92 11.19 -4.07
CA VAL A 59 -5.53 11.14 -3.63
C VAL A 59 -5.42 10.04 -2.59
N GLN A 60 -4.50 9.09 -2.80
CA GLN A 60 -4.32 7.97 -1.87
C GLN A 60 -2.94 8.03 -1.23
N LEU A 61 -2.87 7.79 0.07
CA LEU A 61 -1.63 7.63 0.83
C LEU A 61 -1.39 6.17 1.16
N ILE A 62 -0.14 5.84 1.45
CA ILE A 62 0.29 4.59 2.07
C ILE A 62 0.73 4.93 3.48
N ALA A 63 0.14 4.30 4.49
CA ALA A 63 0.53 4.41 5.90
C ALA A 63 0.86 3.01 6.45
N VAL A 64 2.01 2.86 7.11
CA VAL A 64 2.49 1.54 7.58
C VAL A 64 3.40 1.66 8.79
N ILE A 65 3.43 0.62 9.63
CA ILE A 65 4.51 0.38 10.59
C ILE A 65 5.56 -0.45 9.89
N ALA A 66 6.74 0.11 9.70
CA ALA A 66 7.79 -0.57 8.99
C ALA A 66 8.58 -1.52 9.91
N ASP A 67 9.59 -2.18 9.37
CA ASP A 67 10.24 -3.29 10.07
C ASP A 67 11.12 -2.82 11.23
N ASP A 68 11.57 -1.56 11.20
CA ASP A 68 12.27 -0.87 12.29
C ASP A 68 11.33 -0.35 13.40
N GLY A 69 10.02 -0.63 13.31
CA GLY A 69 9.01 -0.18 14.27
C GLY A 69 8.55 1.27 14.08
N ASN A 70 9.15 2.02 13.15
CA ASN A 70 8.75 3.38 12.85
C ASN A 70 7.55 3.42 11.91
N TYR A 71 6.68 4.40 12.11
CA TYR A 71 5.59 4.69 11.19
C TYR A 71 6.10 5.43 9.96
N ARG A 72 5.53 5.12 8.80
CA ARG A 72 5.89 5.74 7.52
C ARG A 72 4.65 6.09 6.72
N LEU A 73 4.64 7.30 6.17
CA LEU A 73 3.59 7.83 5.30
C LEU A 73 4.19 8.27 3.96
N SER A 74 3.46 8.03 2.87
CA SER A 74 3.80 8.52 1.53
C SER A 74 2.53 8.63 0.68
N PHE A 75 2.62 9.27 -0.48
CA PHE A 75 1.62 9.12 -1.53
C PHE A 75 1.67 7.72 -2.14
N ASN A 76 0.52 7.16 -2.50
CA ASN A 76 0.41 5.94 -3.31
C ASN A 76 0.62 6.22 -4.81
N THR A 77 1.72 6.92 -5.12
CA THR A 77 2.20 7.19 -6.47
C THR A 77 3.68 7.61 -6.42
N CYS A 78 4.33 7.75 -7.58
CA CYS A 78 5.72 8.21 -7.67
C CYS A 78 5.90 9.23 -8.81
N GLN A 79 6.95 10.04 -8.70
CA GLN A 79 7.23 11.14 -9.64
C GLN A 79 7.49 10.65 -11.07
N SER A 80 8.12 9.48 -11.24
CA SER A 80 8.43 8.96 -12.58
C SER A 80 7.23 8.34 -13.30
N CYS A 81 6.23 7.82 -12.58
CA CYS A 81 5.09 7.13 -13.21
C CYS A 81 3.84 8.00 -13.27
N ASN A 82 3.68 8.97 -12.36
CA ASN A 82 2.50 9.82 -12.39
C ASN A 82 2.47 10.69 -13.67
N PRO A 83 1.28 11.01 -14.20
CA PRO A 83 -0.05 10.60 -13.75
C PRO A 83 -0.57 9.36 -14.53
N SER A 84 0.24 8.33 -14.80
CA SER A 84 -0.25 7.09 -15.44
C SER A 84 -1.40 6.47 -14.64
N PRO A 85 -2.42 5.85 -15.30
CA PRO A 85 -3.49 5.16 -14.60
C PRO A 85 -3.01 4.05 -13.66
N LYS A 86 -1.85 3.46 -13.96
CA LYS A 86 -1.25 2.41 -13.14
C LYS A 86 -0.17 2.91 -12.17
N ALA A 87 0.01 4.23 -12.02
CA ALA A 87 1.02 4.83 -11.16
C ALA A 87 0.66 4.72 -9.67
N PHE A 88 0.53 3.49 -9.19
CA PHE A 88 0.16 3.15 -7.82
C PHE A 88 0.81 1.84 -7.39
N PHE A 89 0.93 1.67 -6.09
CA PHE A 89 1.53 0.51 -5.46
C PHE A 89 0.44 -0.39 -4.88
N VAL A 90 0.65 -1.69 -5.01
CA VAL A 90 -0.15 -2.73 -4.36
C VAL A 90 0.78 -3.53 -3.46
N GLN A 91 0.33 -3.83 -2.24
CA GLN A 91 1.09 -4.70 -1.36
C GLN A 91 1.02 -6.15 -1.85
N GLN A 92 2.18 -6.79 -1.96
CA GLN A 92 2.33 -8.22 -2.22
C GLN A 92 3.31 -8.79 -1.20
N GLY A 93 2.79 -9.57 -0.25
CA GLY A 93 3.58 -10.01 0.90
C GLY A 93 4.12 -8.82 1.70
N ARG A 94 5.44 -8.74 1.86
CA ARG A 94 6.13 -7.66 2.60
C ARG A 94 6.61 -6.49 1.72
N LYS A 95 6.21 -6.47 0.44
CA LYS A 95 6.65 -5.46 -0.54
C LYS A 95 5.48 -4.67 -1.11
N LEU A 96 5.78 -3.47 -1.58
CA LEU A 96 4.94 -2.64 -2.41
C LEU A 96 5.40 -2.77 -3.87
N VAL A 97 4.50 -3.14 -4.77
CA VAL A 97 4.80 -3.34 -6.19
C VAL A 97 4.10 -2.26 -7.00
N CYS A 98 4.86 -1.48 -7.77
CA CYS A 98 4.31 -0.48 -8.68
C CYS A 98 3.58 -1.17 -9.84
N GLN A 99 2.31 -0.83 -10.06
CA GLN A 99 1.49 -1.43 -11.10
C GLN A 99 1.80 -0.88 -12.50
N ASN A 100 2.58 0.21 -12.60
CA ASN A 100 2.99 0.79 -13.87
C ASN A 100 4.29 0.18 -14.40
N CYS A 101 5.34 0.13 -13.58
CA CYS A 101 6.69 -0.26 -14.00
C CYS A 101 7.23 -1.53 -13.34
N GLY A 102 6.50 -2.13 -12.39
CA GLY A 102 6.89 -3.38 -11.74
C GLY A 102 7.96 -3.26 -10.64
N ASN A 103 8.53 -2.06 -10.41
CA ASN A 103 9.50 -1.85 -9.33
C ASN A 103 8.90 -2.19 -7.97
N GLN A 104 9.74 -2.74 -7.10
CA GLN A 104 9.35 -3.24 -5.79
C GLN A 104 10.10 -2.50 -4.70
N PHE A 105 9.38 -2.23 -3.61
CA PHE A 105 9.88 -1.48 -2.47
C PHE A 105 9.51 -2.21 -1.18
N THR A 106 10.37 -2.14 -0.17
CA THR A 106 10.04 -2.62 1.17
C THR A 106 9.19 -1.59 1.90
N MET A 107 8.55 -1.98 3.01
CA MET A 107 7.85 -1.01 3.87
C MET A 107 8.80 0.04 4.45
N ASN A 108 10.10 -0.24 4.50
CA ASN A 108 11.11 0.72 4.92
C ASN A 108 11.29 1.85 3.90
N ASP A 109 10.91 1.68 2.64
CA ASP A 109 11.12 2.67 1.57
C ASP A 109 9.99 3.70 1.45
N VAL A 110 8.88 3.46 2.15
CA VAL A 110 7.72 4.36 2.21
C VAL A 110 8.16 5.73 2.73
N GLY A 111 8.07 6.75 1.88
CA GLY A 111 8.34 8.14 2.24
C GLY A 111 9.82 8.48 2.45
N LYS A 112 10.76 7.61 2.07
CA LYS A 112 12.21 7.88 2.18
C LYS A 112 12.76 8.81 1.09
N SER A 113 12.08 8.92 -0.05
CA SER A 113 12.52 9.73 -1.18
C SER A 113 11.34 10.47 -1.82
N SER A 114 11.61 11.67 -2.30
CA SER A 114 10.65 12.47 -3.09
C SER A 114 10.85 12.31 -4.61
N TYR A 115 11.88 11.58 -5.03
CA TYR A 115 12.31 11.54 -6.44
C TYR A 115 12.27 10.12 -7.02
N GLY A 116 12.10 10.08 -8.35
CA GLY A 116 12.15 8.85 -9.12
C GLY A 116 10.93 7.96 -8.91
N CYS A 117 11.18 6.66 -8.81
CA CYS A 117 10.15 5.63 -8.82
C CYS A 117 9.64 5.22 -7.41
N ASN A 118 10.20 5.79 -6.34
CA ASN A 118 9.82 5.45 -4.95
C ASN A 118 8.43 6.01 -4.60
N PRO A 119 7.70 5.40 -3.64
CA PRO A 119 6.52 6.02 -3.04
C PRO A 119 6.84 7.43 -2.54
N ALA A 120 6.21 8.44 -3.13
CA ALA A 120 6.63 9.82 -2.95
C ALA A 120 6.32 10.33 -1.53
N GLN A 121 7.29 10.96 -0.88
CA GLN A 121 7.13 11.52 0.45
C GLN A 121 6.01 12.56 0.54
N ILE A 122 5.39 12.65 1.73
CA ILE A 122 4.41 13.67 2.09
C ILE A 122 4.78 14.31 3.44
N PRO A 123 4.65 15.63 3.63
CA PRO A 123 4.74 16.24 4.95
C PRO A 123 3.51 15.90 5.81
N PHE A 124 3.74 15.63 7.08
CA PHE A 124 2.70 15.37 8.08
C PHE A 124 3.18 15.82 9.46
N THR A 125 2.23 16.01 10.38
CA THR A 125 2.51 16.18 11.81
C THR A 125 2.18 14.89 12.53
N GLN A 126 3.01 14.50 13.50
CA GLN A 126 2.78 13.35 14.35
C GLN A 126 2.46 13.82 15.77
N THR A 127 1.39 13.27 16.35
CA THR A 127 1.10 13.36 17.79
C THR A 127 1.34 12.00 18.43
N ASP A 128 0.97 11.82 19.70
CA ASP A 128 1.08 10.51 20.36
C ASP A 128 0.21 9.45 19.68
N ASN A 129 -1.02 9.82 19.27
CA ASN A 129 -2.05 8.87 18.83
C ASN A 129 -2.29 8.84 17.31
N GLU A 130 -1.91 9.90 16.59
CA GLU A 130 -2.33 10.07 15.19
C GLU A 130 -1.29 10.80 14.33
N PHE A 131 -1.47 10.68 13.02
CA PHE A 131 -0.85 11.52 12.02
C PHE A 131 -1.87 12.51 11.47
N LEU A 132 -1.45 13.76 11.36
CA LEU A 132 -2.23 14.83 10.78
C LEU A 132 -1.61 15.23 9.45
N VAL A 133 -2.41 15.16 8.38
CA VAL A 133 -1.99 15.53 7.02
C VAL A 133 -2.86 16.68 6.53
N SER A 134 -2.22 17.76 6.09
CA SER A 134 -2.93 18.93 5.57
C SER A 134 -3.65 18.60 4.26
N THR A 135 -4.94 18.93 4.18
CA THR A 135 -5.69 18.79 2.94
C THR A 135 -5.10 19.64 1.83
N ALA A 136 -4.53 20.81 2.12
CA ALA A 136 -3.87 21.65 1.12
C ALA A 136 -2.72 20.92 0.38
N VAL A 137 -1.98 20.05 1.09
CA VAL A 137 -0.93 19.22 0.48
C VAL A 137 -1.53 18.14 -0.42
N LEU A 138 -2.65 17.56 -0.01
CA LEU A 138 -3.37 16.55 -0.79
C LEU A 138 -4.00 17.16 -2.05
N GLU A 139 -4.66 18.32 -1.92
CA GLU A 139 -5.22 19.09 -3.04
C GLU A 139 -4.13 19.45 -4.05
N LYS A 140 -2.97 19.92 -3.59
CA LYS A 140 -1.82 20.22 -4.46
C LYS A 140 -1.29 18.99 -5.20
N ALA A 141 -1.40 17.80 -4.61
CA ALA A 141 -0.97 16.55 -5.21
C ALA A 141 -1.98 15.96 -6.21
N ALA A 142 -3.25 16.42 -6.19
CA ALA A 142 -4.32 15.87 -7.02
C ALA A 142 -3.99 15.73 -8.53
N PRO A 143 -3.26 16.66 -9.19
CA PRO A 143 -2.87 16.49 -10.59
C PRO A 143 -2.08 15.20 -10.87
N ALA A 144 -1.26 14.72 -9.93
CA ALA A 144 -0.52 13.46 -10.06
C ALA A 144 -1.45 12.23 -10.06
N PHE A 145 -2.65 12.37 -9.49
CA PHE A 145 -3.66 11.31 -9.40
C PHE A 145 -4.77 11.42 -10.45
N LYS A 146 -4.71 12.41 -11.36
CA LYS A 146 -5.82 12.72 -12.28
C LYS A 146 -6.30 11.54 -13.12
N ARG A 147 -5.43 10.60 -13.49
CA ARG A 147 -5.80 9.39 -14.26
C ARG A 147 -5.73 8.10 -13.45
N TRP A 148 -5.41 8.18 -12.17
CA TRP A 148 -5.11 7.05 -11.28
C TRP A 148 -6.30 6.09 -11.15
N GLN A 149 -6.03 4.77 -11.22
CA GLN A 149 -7.05 3.70 -11.22
C GLN A 149 -6.80 2.66 -10.11
N GLY A 150 -6.11 3.04 -9.03
CA GLY A 150 -5.95 2.15 -7.90
C GLY A 150 -7.27 1.90 -7.17
N ARG A 151 -7.31 0.83 -6.39
CA ARG A 151 -8.49 0.47 -5.58
C ARG A 151 -8.68 1.45 -4.44
N THR A 152 -9.93 1.66 -4.05
CA THR A 152 -10.31 2.48 -2.89
C THR A 152 -11.13 1.71 -1.84
N ASN A 153 -11.41 0.43 -2.11
CA ASN A 153 -12.13 -0.53 -1.28
C ASN A 153 -11.74 -1.97 -1.62
#